data_AF-A0A838VKB0-F1
#
_entry.id   AF-A0A838VKB0-F1
#
_cell.length_a   1.000
_cell.length_b   1.000
_cell.length_c   1.000
_cell.angle_alpha   90.00
_cell.angle_beta   90.00
_cell.angle_gamma   90.00
#
_symmetry.space_group_name_H-M   'P 1'
#
loop_
_entity.id
_entity.type
_entity.pdbx_description
1 polymer ?
#
loop_
_entity_poly.entity_id
_entity_poly.type
_entity_poly.pdbx_seq_one_letter_code
_entity_poly.pdbx_strand_id
1 'polypeptide(L)'
;LSLPFLISRSGYAKDVRESALDEPTPVPDTQVPDTRLMLIDYGTNLEVLVANLLLGNDSQWKFLLEDAKLKNLHSFRCLVQLAHSAAPKSQSRRGSQSKRKGIQLTNELETYLNQLKSCATCYTYDDQTETYIFDYWINDETKTAFRSFWSNTLELYSSFHKLAMLNDLVLPKKTRERFQKDTKSRRFASRLPEPQDEDKVFRFELVRFTAQMTGKEVDYVSLSDGEHQLGQILGMFCMLSSPNLLFLLDEPESHFNPLWRVKFISRILDLPTKDGDRRESSKATEQECLLTTHSPFVPSDMQREKVFIFSKNETGEIEVKNPNIQTFGTTFDTIIEQCFEVRPPISDVARDEIKGLMESENPKDIREGMQHLGDSVEKAFLADRLRQLMKKYGV
;
A
#
# COMPACT_ATOMS: atom_id res chain seq x y z
N LEU A 1 3.22 11.76 -8.85
CA LEU A 1 4.37 11.23 -8.06
C LEU A 1 4.92 9.90 -8.58
N SER A 2 4.12 9.07 -9.27
CA SER A 2 4.56 7.76 -9.78
C SER A 2 5.60 7.81 -10.91
N LEU A 3 5.65 8.88 -11.72
CA LEU A 3 6.49 8.92 -12.93
C LEU A 3 8.01 8.92 -12.63
N PRO A 4 8.54 9.74 -11.70
CA PRO A 4 9.92 9.58 -11.22
C PRO A 4 10.22 8.18 -10.64
N PHE A 5 9.25 7.57 -9.96
CA PHE A 5 9.42 6.21 -9.42
C PHE A 5 9.52 5.16 -10.53
N LEU A 6 8.64 5.21 -11.54
CA LEU A 6 8.68 4.26 -12.65
C LEU A 6 9.97 4.42 -13.48
N ILE A 7 10.49 5.65 -13.58
CA ILE A 7 11.82 5.92 -14.14
C ILE A 7 12.90 5.28 -13.27
N SER A 8 12.82 5.43 -11.95
CA SER A 8 13.77 4.85 -11.00
C SER A 8 13.77 3.33 -11.03
N ARG A 9 12.59 2.70 -11.07
CA ARG A 9 12.42 1.25 -11.08
C ARG A 9 12.91 0.61 -12.38
N SER A 10 12.48 1.16 -13.51
CA SER A 10 12.97 0.73 -14.83
C SER A 10 14.46 1.06 -15.05
N GLY A 11 14.95 2.14 -14.42
CA GLY A 11 16.36 2.51 -14.34
C GLY A 11 17.17 1.45 -13.60
N TYR A 12 16.80 1.13 -12.36
CA TYR A 12 17.49 0.12 -11.55
C TYR A 12 17.58 -1.24 -12.24
N ALA A 13 16.47 -1.75 -12.80
CA ALA A 13 16.48 -3.02 -13.52
C ALA A 13 17.45 -3.00 -14.72
N LYS A 14 17.50 -1.87 -15.44
CA LYS A 14 18.43 -1.67 -16.56
C LYS A 14 19.87 -1.55 -16.08
N ASP A 15 20.11 -0.82 -15.00
CA ASP A 15 21.43 -0.59 -14.41
C ASP A 15 22.01 -1.91 -13.88
N VAL A 16 21.21 -2.71 -13.17
CA VAL A 16 21.58 -4.07 -12.76
C VAL A 16 21.97 -4.93 -13.97
N ARG A 17 21.17 -4.91 -15.03
CA ARG A 17 21.47 -5.67 -16.25
C ARG A 17 22.78 -5.20 -16.91
N GLU A 18 23.04 -3.89 -16.93
CA GLU A 18 24.24 -3.33 -17.54
C GLU A 18 25.48 -3.60 -16.67
N SER A 19 25.40 -3.35 -15.36
CA SER A 19 26.46 -3.68 -14.39
C SER A 19 26.76 -5.17 -14.30
N ALA A 20 25.77 -6.05 -14.48
CA ALA A 20 25.99 -7.50 -14.53
C ALA A 20 26.65 -7.99 -15.84
N LEU A 21 26.68 -7.17 -16.89
CA LEU A 21 27.26 -7.50 -18.21
C LEU A 21 28.63 -6.85 -18.47
N ASP A 22 28.98 -5.78 -17.76
CA ASP A 22 30.28 -5.13 -17.86
C ASP A 22 31.34 -5.87 -17.03
N GLU A 23 32.59 -5.91 -17.53
CA GLU A 23 33.72 -6.53 -16.81
C GLU A 23 33.94 -5.85 -15.45
N PRO A 24 34.45 -6.58 -14.44
CA PRO A 24 34.87 -5.97 -13.18
C PRO A 24 36.00 -4.98 -13.51
N THR A 25 35.67 -3.70 -13.60
CA THR A 25 36.68 -2.66 -13.53
C THR A 25 37.42 -2.82 -12.19
N PRO A 26 38.73 -2.52 -12.11
CA PRO A 26 39.53 -2.71 -10.90
C PRO A 26 39.17 -1.71 -9.78
N VAL A 27 37.96 -1.15 -9.80
CA VAL A 27 37.38 -0.35 -8.74
C VAL A 27 36.47 -1.29 -7.93
N PRO A 28 36.69 -1.46 -6.62
CA PRO A 28 35.87 -2.33 -5.80
C PRO A 28 34.43 -1.82 -5.80
N ASP A 29 33.48 -2.70 -6.11
CA ASP A 29 32.05 -2.47 -5.93
C ASP A 29 31.47 -1.22 -6.64
N THR A 30 31.20 -1.32 -7.94
CA THR A 30 30.10 -0.54 -8.52
C THR A 30 28.76 -1.15 -8.05
N GLN A 31 28.45 -1.02 -6.75
CA GLN A 31 27.10 -1.28 -6.25
C GLN A 31 26.15 -0.30 -6.95
N VAL A 32 25.04 -0.82 -7.50
CA VAL A 32 24.01 0.06 -8.06
C VAL A 32 23.46 0.87 -6.87
N PRO A 33 23.58 2.21 -6.87
CA PRO A 33 23.30 3.01 -5.69
C PRO A 33 21.83 2.87 -5.27
N ASP A 34 21.62 2.68 -3.98
CA ASP A 34 20.29 2.60 -3.40
C ASP A 34 19.54 3.92 -3.53
N THR A 35 18.29 3.84 -3.97
CA THR A 35 17.43 5.00 -4.09
C THR A 35 16.82 5.32 -2.73
N ARG A 36 17.02 6.54 -2.24
CA ARG A 36 16.38 7.03 -1.01
C ARG A 36 14.86 7.23 -1.13
N LEU A 37 14.31 7.03 -2.33
CA LEU A 37 12.89 7.07 -2.61
C LEU A 37 12.39 5.63 -2.77
N MET A 38 11.33 5.28 -2.04
CA MET A 38 10.67 3.98 -2.11
C MET A 38 9.21 4.19 -2.53
N LEU A 39 8.72 3.37 -3.46
CA LEU A 39 7.28 3.22 -3.68
C LEU A 39 6.88 1.86 -3.17
N ILE A 40 5.90 1.87 -2.28
CA ILE A 40 5.20 0.70 -1.82
C ILE A 40 3.82 0.75 -2.47
N ASP A 41 3.52 -0.26 -3.27
CA ASP A 41 2.22 -0.41 -3.94
C ASP A 41 1.71 -1.83 -3.74
N TYR A 42 0.49 -2.13 -4.19
CA TYR A 42 -0.13 -3.43 -3.94
C TYR A 42 0.76 -4.64 -4.34
N GLY A 43 1.63 -4.48 -5.35
CA GLY A 43 2.56 -5.52 -5.78
C GLY A 43 3.64 -5.87 -4.75
N THR A 44 4.01 -4.93 -3.86
CA THR A 44 5.05 -5.14 -2.83
C THR A 44 4.48 -5.52 -1.46
N ASN A 45 3.16 -5.72 -1.34
CA ASN A 45 2.50 -5.99 -0.07
C ASN A 45 3.09 -7.23 0.65
N LEU A 46 3.27 -8.33 -0.09
CA LEU A 46 3.87 -9.55 0.46
C LEU A 46 5.33 -9.35 0.87
N GLU A 47 6.11 -8.56 0.15
CA GLU A 47 7.50 -8.23 0.53
C GLU A 47 7.54 -7.52 1.88
N VAL A 48 6.67 -6.52 2.06
CA VAL A 48 6.54 -5.76 3.31
C VAL A 48 6.09 -6.68 4.46
N LEU A 49 5.05 -7.47 4.24
CA LEU A 49 4.46 -8.29 5.28
C LEU A 49 5.39 -9.43 5.72
N VAL A 50 5.97 -10.17 4.77
CA VAL A 50 6.89 -11.28 5.06
C VAL A 50 8.14 -10.76 5.77
N ALA A 51 8.73 -9.65 5.31
CA ALA A 51 9.90 -9.07 5.97
C ALA A 51 9.62 -8.69 7.43
N ASN A 52 8.50 -8.00 7.69
CA ASN A 52 8.09 -7.62 9.05
C ASN A 52 7.85 -8.84 9.94
N LEU A 53 7.21 -9.90 9.43
CA LEU A 53 6.89 -11.09 10.20
C LEU A 53 8.10 -12.02 10.46
N LEU A 54 9.15 -11.91 9.66
CA LEU A 54 10.41 -12.64 9.88
C LEU A 54 11.34 -11.94 10.88
N LEU A 55 11.52 -10.62 10.73
CA LEU A 55 12.52 -9.88 11.51
C LEU A 55 11.96 -9.00 12.63
N GLY A 56 10.66 -8.71 12.61
CA GLY A 56 10.01 -7.94 13.67
C GLY A 56 10.04 -8.64 15.03
N ASN A 57 9.49 -7.97 16.03
CA ASN A 57 9.32 -8.50 17.38
C ASN A 57 7.88 -8.95 17.63
N ASP A 58 7.65 -9.74 18.68
CA ASP A 58 6.34 -10.29 19.03
C ASP A 58 5.22 -9.25 19.14
N SER A 59 5.54 -8.05 19.68
CA SER A 59 4.59 -6.94 19.78
C SER A 59 4.19 -6.39 18.41
N GLN A 60 5.15 -6.26 17.50
CA GLN A 60 4.94 -5.78 16.14
C GLN A 60 4.09 -6.76 15.35
N TRP A 61 4.41 -8.06 15.43
CA TRP A 61 3.65 -9.10 14.71
C TRP A 61 2.21 -9.19 15.18
N LYS A 62 1.98 -9.15 16.50
CA LYS A 62 0.62 -9.14 17.06
C LYS A 62 -0.17 -7.95 16.52
N PHE A 63 0.43 -6.76 16.53
CA PHE A 63 -0.24 -5.55 16.04
C PHE A 63 -0.56 -5.64 14.54
N LEU A 64 0.34 -6.18 13.72
CA LEU A 64 0.12 -6.33 12.27
C LEU A 64 -0.96 -7.36 11.91
N LEU A 65 -1.16 -8.38 12.75
CA LEU A 65 -2.02 -9.53 12.45
C LEU A 65 -3.37 -9.53 13.20
N GLU A 66 -3.52 -8.69 14.22
CA GLU A 66 -4.70 -8.65 15.09
C GLU A 66 -6.01 -8.42 14.31
N ASP A 67 -6.01 -7.45 13.40
CA ASP A 67 -7.19 -7.09 12.61
C ASP A 67 -7.64 -8.17 11.63
N ALA A 68 -6.66 -8.85 11.04
CA ALA A 68 -6.92 -9.99 10.15
C ALA A 68 -7.25 -11.27 10.93
N LYS A 69 -7.26 -11.22 12.27
CA LYS A 69 -7.48 -12.37 13.16
C LYS A 69 -6.50 -13.52 12.88
N LEU A 70 -5.26 -13.15 12.56
CA LEU A 70 -4.16 -14.07 12.27
C LEU A 70 -3.23 -14.14 13.49
N LYS A 71 -2.65 -15.32 13.71
CA LYS A 71 -1.74 -15.57 14.84
C LYS A 71 -0.28 -15.35 14.44
N ASN A 72 0.14 -15.93 13.31
CA ASN A 72 1.50 -15.84 12.78
C ASN A 72 1.52 -16.24 11.29
N LEU A 73 2.64 -15.91 10.62
CA LEU A 73 3.01 -16.51 9.35
C LEU A 73 3.40 -17.97 9.58
N HIS A 74 2.74 -18.90 8.90
CA HIS A 74 2.98 -20.34 9.04
C HIS A 74 4.06 -20.83 8.07
N SER A 75 3.91 -20.48 6.79
CA SER A 75 4.84 -20.88 5.73
C SER A 75 4.72 -19.94 4.54
N PHE A 76 5.78 -19.86 3.74
CA PHE A 76 5.73 -19.22 2.43
C PHE A 76 6.69 -19.90 1.47
N ARG A 77 6.40 -19.77 0.17
CA ARG A 77 7.31 -20.13 -0.90
C ARG A 77 7.78 -18.88 -1.62
N CYS A 78 9.06 -18.85 -1.95
CA CYS A 78 9.68 -17.81 -2.75
C CYS A 78 10.31 -18.44 -3.99
N LEU A 79 10.06 -17.88 -5.17
CA LEU A 79 10.64 -18.34 -6.42
C LEU A 79 11.55 -17.27 -7.00
N VAL A 80 12.70 -17.71 -7.51
CA VAL A 80 13.60 -16.88 -8.33
C VAL A 80 13.86 -17.59 -9.64
N GLN A 81 13.25 -17.12 -10.73
CA GLN A 81 13.37 -17.67 -12.07
C GLN A 81 14.23 -16.77 -12.95
N LEU A 82 15.39 -17.28 -13.39
CA LEU A 82 16.36 -16.46 -14.11
C LEU A 82 16.38 -16.74 -15.61
N ALA A 83 16.05 -17.95 -16.06
CA ALA A 83 15.93 -18.27 -17.47
C ALA A 83 14.47 -18.39 -17.90
N HIS A 84 14.03 -17.41 -18.70
CA HIS A 84 12.69 -17.39 -19.29
C HIS A 84 12.76 -17.15 -20.80
N SER A 85 11.76 -17.65 -21.54
CA SER A 85 11.68 -17.50 -23.00
C SER A 85 11.48 -16.05 -23.44
N ALA A 86 10.80 -15.25 -22.62
CA ALA A 86 10.53 -13.82 -22.84
C ALA A 86 11.64 -12.90 -22.32
N ALA A 87 12.54 -13.40 -21.46
CA ALA A 87 13.68 -12.63 -21.00
C ALA A 87 14.69 -12.46 -22.16
N PRO A 88 15.33 -11.29 -22.31
CA PRO A 88 16.35 -11.11 -23.32
C PRO A 88 17.46 -12.15 -23.09
N LYS A 89 17.71 -13.01 -24.07
CA LYS A 89 18.83 -13.97 -24.08
C LYS A 89 20.14 -13.17 -24.13
N SER A 90 20.57 -12.60 -23.01
CA SER A 90 21.89 -12.01 -22.88
C SER A 90 22.87 -13.17 -22.77
N GLN A 91 23.38 -13.63 -23.91
CA GLN A 91 24.60 -14.43 -23.91
C GLN A 91 25.65 -13.63 -23.14
N SER A 92 26.25 -14.26 -22.13
CA SER A 92 27.40 -13.68 -21.44
C SER A 92 28.42 -13.25 -22.50
N ARG A 93 28.89 -12.00 -22.44
CA ARG A 93 29.99 -11.57 -23.31
C ARG A 93 31.19 -12.47 -22.98
N ARG A 94 31.94 -12.87 -24.02
CA ARG A 94 33.21 -13.63 -23.86
C ARG A 94 34.07 -12.94 -22.79
N GLY A 95 34.22 -13.58 -21.63
CA GLY A 95 34.99 -13.05 -20.49
C GLY A 95 34.19 -12.92 -19.17
N SER A 96 32.86 -12.93 -19.20
CA SER A 96 32.05 -12.88 -17.96
C SER A 96 32.15 -14.21 -17.19
N GLN A 97 32.43 -14.13 -15.89
CA GLN A 97 32.52 -15.29 -14.98
C GLN A 97 31.16 -15.92 -14.63
N SER A 98 30.05 -15.28 -15.00
CA SER A 98 28.72 -15.81 -14.69
C SER A 98 28.35 -16.99 -15.59
N LYS A 99 28.01 -18.11 -14.97
CA LYS A 99 27.55 -19.34 -15.63
C LYS A 99 26.05 -19.36 -15.96
N ARG A 100 25.32 -18.28 -15.64
CA ARG A 100 23.85 -18.24 -15.78
C ARG A 100 23.41 -18.20 -17.24
N LYS A 101 22.41 -19.03 -17.59
CA LYS A 101 21.80 -19.12 -18.92
C LYS A 101 20.88 -17.94 -19.23
N GLY A 102 20.26 -17.35 -18.21
CA GLY A 102 19.26 -16.29 -18.35
C GLY A 102 19.74 -14.91 -17.91
N ILE A 103 18.96 -14.30 -17.01
CA ILE A 103 19.24 -13.00 -16.41
C ILE A 103 20.53 -13.08 -15.58
N GLN A 104 21.45 -12.17 -15.86
CA GLN A 104 22.70 -12.01 -15.12
C GLN A 104 22.45 -11.17 -13.87
N LEU A 105 22.95 -11.63 -12.73
CA LEU A 105 22.83 -10.97 -11.44
C LEU A 105 24.13 -10.26 -11.08
N THR A 106 24.04 -9.17 -10.31
CA THR A 106 25.21 -8.55 -9.66
C THR A 106 25.66 -9.40 -8.47
N ASN A 107 26.89 -9.19 -7.99
CA ASN A 107 27.42 -9.89 -6.80
C ASN A 107 26.53 -9.73 -5.56
N GLU A 108 25.88 -8.58 -5.42
CA GLU A 108 24.92 -8.29 -4.37
C GLU A 108 23.68 -9.21 -4.47
N LEU A 109 23.06 -9.30 -5.64
CA LEU A 109 21.86 -10.14 -5.85
C LEU A 109 22.19 -11.64 -5.77
N GLU A 110 23.39 -12.04 -6.20
CA GLU A 110 23.95 -13.37 -5.96
C GLU A 110 24.05 -13.69 -4.47
N THR A 111 24.50 -12.71 -3.68
CA THR A 111 24.60 -12.85 -2.23
C THR A 111 23.22 -13.04 -1.63
N TYR A 112 22.22 -12.24 -2.03
CA TYR A 112 20.85 -12.40 -1.55
C TYR A 112 20.26 -13.78 -1.91
N LEU A 113 20.48 -14.26 -3.13
CA LEU A 113 20.02 -15.59 -3.55
C LEU A 113 20.63 -16.69 -2.66
N ASN A 114 21.93 -16.60 -2.37
CA ASN A 114 22.63 -17.57 -1.52
C ASN A 114 22.17 -17.49 -0.05
N GLN A 115 21.90 -16.28 0.47
CA GLN A 115 21.36 -16.08 1.82
C GLN A 115 19.95 -16.66 1.94
N LEU A 116 19.07 -16.41 0.96
CA LEU A 116 17.72 -16.98 0.91
C LEU A 116 17.78 -18.50 0.87
N LYS A 117 18.65 -19.07 0.03
CA LYS A 117 18.89 -20.51 -0.03
C LYS A 117 19.35 -21.08 1.31
N SER A 118 20.24 -20.38 2.01
CA SER A 118 20.78 -20.83 3.30
C SER A 118 19.75 -20.80 4.44
N CYS A 119 18.72 -19.96 4.32
CA CYS A 119 17.63 -19.88 5.28
C CYS A 119 16.47 -20.83 4.97
N ALA A 120 16.44 -21.45 3.78
CA ALA A 120 15.31 -22.25 3.32
C ALA A 120 15.19 -23.57 4.10
N THR A 121 13.96 -23.96 4.42
CA THR A 121 13.68 -25.27 5.03
C THR A 121 14.00 -26.38 4.04
N CYS A 122 13.58 -26.20 2.79
CA CYS A 122 14.04 -26.97 1.66
C CYS A 122 14.08 -26.10 0.41
N TYR A 123 14.87 -26.51 -0.57
CA TYR A 123 14.90 -25.83 -1.86
C TYR A 123 14.94 -26.85 -3.00
N THR A 124 14.31 -26.47 -4.11
CA THR A 124 14.39 -27.21 -5.38
C THR A 124 14.98 -26.29 -6.44
N TYR A 125 15.75 -26.85 -7.36
CA TYR A 125 16.34 -26.11 -8.47
C TYR A 125 16.01 -26.82 -9.79
N ASP A 126 15.43 -26.08 -10.73
CA ASP A 126 15.20 -26.54 -12.10
C ASP A 126 16.28 -26.00 -13.03
N ASP A 127 17.12 -26.92 -13.55
CA ASP A 127 18.20 -26.62 -14.48
C ASP A 127 17.73 -26.04 -15.83
N GLN A 128 16.50 -26.35 -16.27
CA GLN A 128 16.01 -25.91 -17.58
C GLN A 128 15.67 -24.42 -17.59
N THR A 129 14.97 -23.98 -16.54
CA THR A 129 14.50 -22.60 -16.38
C THR A 129 15.36 -21.77 -15.43
N GLU A 130 16.42 -22.37 -14.86
CA GLU A 130 17.22 -21.78 -13.76
C GLU A 130 16.32 -21.22 -12.65
N THR A 131 15.31 -22.00 -12.26
CA THR A 131 14.33 -21.61 -11.25
C THR A 131 14.72 -22.18 -9.90
N TYR A 132 14.92 -21.29 -8.93
CA TYR A 132 15.11 -21.62 -7.53
C TYR A 132 13.77 -21.51 -6.82
N ILE A 133 13.34 -22.60 -6.21
CA ILE A 133 12.13 -22.66 -5.40
C ILE A 133 12.56 -22.86 -3.95
N PHE A 134 12.30 -21.85 -3.12
CA PHE A 134 12.61 -21.88 -1.70
C PHE A 134 11.33 -22.04 -0.90
N ASP A 135 11.26 -23.09 -0.10
CA ASP A 135 10.15 -23.35 0.81
C ASP A 135 10.59 -23.06 2.24
N TYR A 136 9.79 -22.24 2.94
CA TYR A 136 10.05 -21.85 4.32
C TYR A 136 8.89 -22.27 5.20
N TRP A 137 9.20 -23.08 6.22
CA TRP A 137 8.33 -23.34 7.36
C TRP A 137 8.78 -22.48 8.53
N ILE A 138 7.90 -21.59 9.02
CA ILE A 138 8.32 -20.51 9.91
C ILE A 138 8.31 -20.95 11.36
N ASN A 139 9.51 -21.06 11.93
CA ASN A 139 9.78 -21.30 13.34
C ASN A 139 10.86 -20.34 13.86
N ASP A 140 11.27 -20.50 15.12
CA ASP A 140 12.23 -19.61 15.76
C ASP A 140 13.64 -19.77 15.18
N GLU A 141 14.00 -20.97 14.72
CA GLU A 141 15.26 -21.26 14.04
C GLU A 141 15.33 -20.56 12.68
N THR A 142 14.26 -20.61 11.88
CA THR A 142 14.16 -19.87 10.61
C THR A 142 14.34 -18.38 10.85
N LYS A 143 13.65 -17.80 11.83
CA LYS A 143 13.80 -16.38 12.17
C LYS A 143 15.23 -16.05 12.61
N THR A 144 15.87 -16.94 13.36
CA THR A 144 17.27 -16.79 13.77
C THR A 144 18.22 -16.81 12.57
N ALA A 145 17.97 -17.70 11.60
CA ALA A 145 18.74 -17.75 10.36
C ALA A 145 18.61 -16.44 9.58
N PHE A 146 17.39 -15.92 9.38
CA PHE A 146 17.20 -14.63 8.71
C PHE A 146 17.90 -13.48 9.47
N ARG A 147 17.79 -13.43 10.81
CA ARG A 147 18.47 -12.41 11.63
C ARG A 147 20.01 -12.48 11.55
N SER A 148 20.58 -13.59 11.12
CA SER A 148 22.04 -13.73 10.93
C SER A 148 22.55 -13.06 9.65
N PHE A 149 21.70 -12.90 8.63
CA PHE A 149 22.07 -12.31 7.34
C PHE A 149 21.58 -10.87 7.16
N TRP A 150 20.45 -10.50 7.77
CA TRP A 150 19.87 -9.16 7.66
C TRP A 150 19.79 -8.50 9.04
N SER A 151 20.26 -7.24 9.14
CA SER A 151 20.33 -6.54 10.43
C SER A 151 19.00 -5.92 10.85
N ASN A 152 18.13 -5.64 9.89
CA ASN A 152 16.84 -5.00 10.11
C ASN A 152 15.83 -5.37 9.01
N THR A 153 14.55 -5.11 9.30
CA THR A 153 13.42 -5.41 8.41
C THR A 153 13.54 -4.71 7.05
N LEU A 154 14.04 -3.47 7.03
CA LEU A 154 14.17 -2.69 5.81
C LEU A 154 15.20 -3.29 4.84
N GLU A 155 16.31 -3.82 5.34
CA GLU A 155 17.32 -4.52 4.54
C GLU A 155 16.75 -5.81 3.91
N LEU A 156 15.99 -6.59 4.68
CA LEU A 156 15.33 -7.79 4.16
C LEU A 156 14.28 -7.43 3.09
N TYR A 157 13.43 -6.45 3.37
CA TYR A 157 12.50 -5.90 2.37
C TYR A 157 13.24 -5.47 1.11
N SER A 158 14.34 -4.72 1.25
CA SER A 158 15.12 -4.23 0.13
C SER A 158 15.69 -5.37 -0.71
N SER A 159 16.11 -6.47 -0.09
CA SER A 159 16.59 -7.66 -0.82
C SER A 159 15.50 -8.32 -1.64
N PHE A 160 14.28 -8.49 -1.09
CA PHE A 160 13.13 -8.99 -1.85
C PHE A 160 12.75 -8.02 -2.96
N HIS A 161 12.68 -6.73 -2.65
CA HIS A 161 12.28 -5.69 -3.59
C HIS A 161 13.24 -5.61 -4.78
N LYS A 162 14.55 -5.63 -4.55
CA LYS A 162 15.56 -5.61 -5.62
C LYS A 162 15.45 -6.81 -6.55
N LEU A 163 15.14 -7.99 -6.03
CA LEU A 163 14.84 -9.17 -6.85
C LEU A 163 13.52 -8.99 -7.63
N ALA A 164 12.47 -8.46 -6.99
CA ALA A 164 11.19 -8.17 -7.63
C ALA A 164 11.29 -7.11 -8.74
N MET A 165 12.19 -6.13 -8.62
CA MET A 165 12.44 -5.14 -9.67
C MET A 165 12.97 -5.78 -10.96
N LEU A 166 13.60 -6.96 -10.90
CA LEU A 166 14.01 -7.71 -12.09
C LEU A 166 12.82 -8.20 -12.91
N ASN A 167 11.59 -8.22 -12.37
CA ASN A 167 10.38 -8.55 -13.13
C ASN A 167 10.19 -7.63 -14.34
N ASP A 168 10.67 -6.38 -14.26
CA ASP A 168 10.62 -5.43 -15.37
C ASP A 168 11.53 -5.86 -16.54
N LEU A 169 12.54 -6.71 -16.28
CA LEU A 169 13.41 -7.31 -17.29
C LEU A 169 12.74 -8.41 -18.12
N VAL A 170 11.48 -8.76 -17.84
CA VAL A 170 10.73 -9.75 -18.62
C VAL A 170 9.77 -9.09 -19.60
N LEU A 171 9.48 -7.80 -19.43
CA LEU A 171 8.55 -7.08 -20.31
C LEU A 171 9.03 -6.99 -21.76
N PRO A 172 8.18 -7.16 -22.78
CA PRO A 172 8.61 -7.07 -24.18
C PRO A 172 9.30 -5.73 -24.51
N LYS A 173 10.33 -5.77 -25.36
CA LYS A 173 11.12 -4.57 -25.75
C LYS A 173 10.24 -3.43 -26.27
N LYS A 174 9.22 -3.74 -27.09
CA LYS A 174 8.25 -2.77 -27.61
C LYS A 174 7.49 -2.03 -26.50
N THR A 175 7.10 -2.77 -25.46
CA THR A 175 6.37 -2.22 -24.30
C THR A 175 7.28 -1.29 -23.49
N ARG A 176 8.54 -1.68 -23.27
CA ARG A 176 9.52 -0.83 -22.57
C ARG A 176 9.85 0.45 -23.35
N GLU A 177 10.07 0.35 -24.66
CA GLU A 177 10.38 1.50 -25.51
C GLU A 177 9.19 2.48 -25.59
N ARG A 178 7.96 1.96 -25.68
CA ARG A 178 6.74 2.77 -25.59
C ARG A 178 6.67 3.48 -24.24
N PHE A 179 6.86 2.76 -23.14
CA PHE A 179 6.82 3.33 -21.80
C PHE A 179 7.86 4.44 -21.61
N GLN A 180 9.10 4.23 -22.05
CA GLN A 180 10.16 5.24 -21.98
C GLN A 180 9.80 6.50 -22.79
N LYS A 181 9.18 6.34 -23.97
CA LYS A 181 8.75 7.46 -24.81
C LYS A 181 7.59 8.23 -24.18
N ASP A 182 6.58 7.54 -23.70
CA ASP A 182 5.40 8.14 -23.05
C ASP A 182 5.81 8.90 -21.79
N THR A 183 6.72 8.30 -21.00
CA THR A 183 7.34 8.89 -19.80
C THR A 183 8.10 10.19 -20.12
N LYS A 184 8.96 10.18 -21.14
CA LYS A 184 9.69 11.39 -21.58
C LYS A 184 8.76 12.50 -22.08
N SER A 185 7.62 12.12 -22.68
CA SER A 185 6.64 13.05 -23.20
C SER A 185 5.69 13.64 -22.14
N ARG A 186 5.83 13.26 -20.86
CA ARG A 186 4.92 13.63 -19.74
C ARG A 186 3.44 13.36 -20.03
N ARG A 187 3.13 12.53 -21.03
CA ARG A 187 1.78 12.02 -21.25
C ARG A 187 1.51 11.00 -20.15
N PHE A 188 0.25 10.91 -19.71
CA PHE A 188 -0.18 9.99 -18.66
C PHE A 188 0.32 8.57 -18.99
N ALA A 189 1.46 8.19 -18.41
CA ALA A 189 2.05 6.89 -18.64
C ALA A 189 1.17 5.93 -17.85
N SER A 190 0.34 5.17 -18.55
CA SER A 190 -0.37 4.04 -17.98
C SER A 190 0.62 3.23 -17.14
N ARG A 191 0.21 2.83 -15.94
CA ARG A 191 0.94 1.95 -15.03
C ARG A 191 1.76 0.92 -15.82
N LEU A 192 3.03 0.74 -15.47
CA LEU A 192 3.90 -0.21 -16.14
C LEU A 192 3.18 -1.58 -16.12
N PRO A 193 2.91 -2.20 -17.28
CA PRO A 193 2.18 -3.46 -17.29
C PRO A 193 3.00 -4.48 -16.51
N GLU A 194 2.36 -5.20 -15.61
CA GLU A 194 3.01 -6.29 -14.89
C GLU A 194 3.14 -7.51 -15.81
N PRO A 195 4.28 -8.23 -15.76
CA PRO A 195 4.39 -9.51 -16.44
C PRO A 195 3.41 -10.51 -15.81
N GLN A 196 3.04 -11.54 -16.58
CA GLN A 196 2.25 -12.65 -16.04
C GLN A 196 3.02 -13.32 -14.89
N ASP A 197 2.30 -13.89 -13.92
CA ASP A 197 2.95 -14.44 -12.72
C ASP A 197 3.97 -15.53 -13.07
N GLU A 198 3.67 -16.39 -14.04
CA GLU A 198 4.57 -17.43 -14.55
C GLU A 198 5.88 -16.86 -15.12
N ASP A 199 5.81 -15.65 -15.69
CA ASP A 199 6.94 -14.95 -16.30
C ASP A 199 7.76 -14.14 -15.28
N LYS A 200 7.27 -13.95 -14.04
CA LYS A 200 7.98 -13.16 -13.02
C LYS A 200 9.30 -13.81 -12.65
N VAL A 201 10.35 -12.98 -12.57
CA VAL A 201 11.67 -13.35 -12.06
C VAL A 201 11.61 -13.67 -10.58
N PHE A 202 10.88 -12.86 -9.81
CA PHE A 202 10.71 -13.05 -8.37
C PHE A 202 9.23 -12.97 -8.02
N ARG A 203 8.76 -13.97 -7.27
CA ARG A 203 7.39 -14.00 -6.76
C ARG A 203 7.28 -14.82 -5.48
N PHE A 204 6.30 -14.45 -4.67
CA PHE A 204 5.84 -15.26 -3.55
C PHE A 204 4.72 -16.20 -4.02
N GLU A 205 4.74 -17.43 -3.53
CA GLU A 205 3.67 -18.41 -3.70
C GLU A 205 3.33 -19.04 -2.34
N LEU A 206 2.13 -19.64 -2.23
CA LEU A 206 1.73 -20.45 -1.07
C LEU A 206 2.00 -19.79 0.30
N VAL A 207 1.72 -18.49 0.40
CA VAL A 207 1.85 -17.74 1.65
C VAL A 207 0.68 -18.10 2.56
N ARG A 208 0.97 -18.74 3.69
CA ARG A 208 -0.02 -19.25 4.64
C ARG A 208 0.18 -18.67 6.02
N PHE A 209 -0.93 -18.39 6.67
CA PHE A 209 -1.01 -17.91 8.05
C PHE A 209 -1.73 -18.92 8.93
N THR A 210 -1.49 -18.86 10.24
CA THR A 210 -2.30 -19.59 11.21
C THR A 210 -3.43 -18.68 11.69
N ALA A 211 -4.68 -19.11 11.56
CA ALA A 211 -5.82 -18.37 12.11
C ALA A 211 -5.81 -18.35 13.64
N GLN A 212 -6.11 -17.19 14.24
CA GLN A 212 -6.10 -17.02 15.69
C GLN A 212 -7.19 -17.84 16.40
N MET A 213 -8.39 -17.92 15.82
CA MET A 213 -9.53 -18.59 16.44
C MET A 213 -9.51 -20.12 16.30
N THR A 214 -9.12 -20.61 15.12
CA THR A 214 -9.24 -22.04 14.79
C THR A 214 -7.91 -22.78 14.81
N GLY A 215 -6.78 -22.06 14.79
CA GLY A 215 -5.45 -22.66 14.64
C GLY A 215 -5.21 -23.31 13.27
N LYS A 216 -6.13 -23.16 12.32
CA LYS A 216 -6.00 -23.73 10.97
C LYS A 216 -5.17 -22.82 10.07
N GLU A 217 -4.56 -23.41 9.04
CA GLU A 217 -3.89 -22.68 7.97
C GLU A 217 -4.91 -21.90 7.13
N VAL A 218 -4.58 -20.66 6.80
CA VAL A 218 -5.35 -19.77 5.93
C VAL A 218 -4.40 -19.20 4.89
N ASP A 219 -4.75 -19.34 3.61
CA ASP A 219 -3.96 -18.76 2.52
C ASP A 219 -4.13 -17.22 2.49
N TYR A 220 -3.05 -16.51 2.20
CA TYR A 220 -3.02 -15.04 2.10
C TYR A 220 -4.10 -14.47 1.16
N VAL A 221 -4.40 -15.17 0.08
CA VAL A 221 -5.44 -14.81 -0.90
C VAL A 221 -6.86 -14.85 -0.34
N SER A 222 -7.06 -15.45 0.83
CA SER A 222 -8.37 -15.49 1.49
C SER A 222 -8.66 -14.24 2.32
N LEU A 223 -7.68 -13.37 2.53
CA LEU A 223 -7.87 -12.10 3.22
C LEU A 223 -8.60 -11.10 2.31
N SER A 224 -9.38 -10.24 2.94
CA SER A 224 -10.04 -9.12 2.27
C SER A 224 -9.02 -8.07 1.83
N ASP A 225 -9.37 -7.33 0.79
CA ASP A 225 -8.53 -6.27 0.24
C ASP A 225 -8.20 -5.17 1.27
N GLY A 226 -9.15 -4.87 2.18
CA GLY A 226 -8.91 -3.97 3.31
C GLY A 226 -7.87 -4.51 4.30
N GLU A 227 -7.84 -5.82 4.57
CA GLU A 227 -6.83 -6.46 5.42
C GLU A 227 -5.45 -6.40 4.76
N HIS A 228 -5.39 -6.64 3.44
CA HIS A 228 -4.17 -6.49 2.67
C HIS A 228 -3.63 -5.05 2.74
N GLN A 229 -4.48 -4.05 2.48
CA GLN A 229 -4.07 -2.64 2.51
C GLN A 229 -3.62 -2.21 3.92
N LEU A 230 -4.34 -2.64 4.96
CA LEU A 230 -4.00 -2.32 6.34
C LEU A 230 -2.65 -2.94 6.74
N GLY A 231 -2.45 -4.23 6.45
CA GLY A 231 -1.19 -4.92 6.72
C GLY A 231 -0.01 -4.28 6.00
N GLN A 232 -0.21 -3.82 4.76
CA GLN A 232 0.79 -3.10 4.00
C GLN A 232 1.18 -1.77 4.64
N ILE A 233 0.20 -0.94 5.00
CA ILE A 233 0.45 0.39 5.58
C ILE A 233 1.11 0.25 6.95
N LEU A 234 0.58 -0.60 7.82
CA LEU A 234 1.17 -0.82 9.13
C LEU A 234 2.56 -1.46 9.02
N GLY A 235 2.76 -2.41 8.11
CA GLY A 235 4.08 -3.01 7.86
C GLY A 235 5.10 -2.00 7.34
N MET A 236 4.69 -1.07 6.49
CA MET A 236 5.52 0.04 6.03
C MET A 236 5.93 0.94 7.21
N PHE A 237 4.99 1.43 8.01
CA PHE A 237 5.29 2.27 9.18
C PHE A 237 6.09 1.52 10.25
N CYS A 238 5.95 0.19 10.32
CA CYS A 238 6.68 -0.66 11.26
C CYS A 238 8.16 -0.79 10.88
N MET A 239 8.46 -1.02 9.59
CA MET A 239 9.85 -1.13 9.14
C MET A 239 10.55 0.23 8.97
N LEU A 240 9.80 1.29 8.67
CA LEU A 240 10.31 2.64 8.44
C LEU A 240 10.13 3.51 9.69
N SER A 241 10.94 3.26 10.72
CA SER A 241 10.89 4.01 11.99
C SER A 241 12.01 5.05 12.18
N SER A 242 12.91 5.16 11.21
CA SER A 242 14.06 6.07 11.28
C SER A 242 13.66 7.56 11.21
N PRO A 243 14.46 8.48 11.77
CA PRO A 243 14.19 9.92 11.69
C PRO A 243 14.43 10.46 10.28
N ASN A 244 13.88 11.64 9.97
CA ASN A 244 13.98 12.34 8.68
C ASN A 244 13.38 11.56 7.50
N LEU A 245 12.23 10.92 7.74
CA LEU A 245 11.45 10.22 6.73
C LEU A 245 10.20 11.03 6.37
N LEU A 246 9.88 11.10 5.07
CA LEU A 246 8.66 11.69 4.54
C LEU A 246 7.81 10.60 3.91
N PHE A 247 6.64 10.33 4.50
CA PHE A 247 5.62 9.46 3.93
C PHE A 247 4.69 10.26 3.02
N LEU A 248 4.47 9.76 1.81
CA LEU A 248 3.51 10.31 0.85
C LEU A 248 2.47 9.23 0.56
N LEU A 249 1.24 9.41 1.04
CA LEU A 249 0.17 8.42 0.95
C LEU A 249 -0.97 8.97 0.11
N ASP A 250 -1.43 8.18 -0.86
CA ASP A 250 -2.58 8.50 -1.69
C ASP A 250 -3.76 7.64 -1.29
N GLU A 251 -4.76 8.24 -0.62
CA GLU A 251 -5.96 7.56 -0.10
C GLU A 251 -5.69 6.21 0.60
N PRO A 252 -4.83 6.19 1.63
CA PRO A 252 -4.42 4.96 2.30
C PRO A 252 -5.60 4.19 2.95
N GLU A 253 -6.72 4.86 3.21
CA GLU A 253 -7.90 4.30 3.88
C GLU A 253 -9.04 3.89 2.93
N SER A 254 -8.83 3.95 1.61
CA SER A 254 -9.84 3.72 0.57
C SER A 254 -10.60 2.38 0.73
N HIS A 255 -9.93 1.27 1.03
CA HIS A 255 -10.57 -0.05 1.20
C HIS A 255 -10.91 -0.39 2.66
N PHE A 256 -10.73 0.56 3.58
CA PHE A 256 -11.03 0.33 4.99
C PHE A 256 -12.52 0.40 5.29
N ASN A 257 -12.97 -0.45 6.20
CA ASN A 257 -14.28 -0.31 6.83
C ASN A 257 -14.34 0.97 7.70
N PRO A 258 -15.54 1.50 8.01
CA PRO A 258 -15.66 2.76 8.77
C PRO A 258 -14.93 2.75 10.13
N LEU A 259 -14.94 1.63 10.84
CA LEU A 259 -14.26 1.50 12.13
C LEU A 259 -12.74 1.69 11.99
N TRP A 260 -12.15 1.12 10.95
CA TRP A 260 -10.71 1.24 10.68
C TRP A 260 -10.34 2.63 10.17
N ARG A 261 -11.22 3.30 9.41
CA ARG A 261 -11.02 4.69 8.99
C ARG A 261 -10.94 5.63 10.20
N VAL A 262 -11.82 5.46 11.18
CA VAL A 262 -11.80 6.24 12.43
C VAL A 262 -10.56 5.94 13.27
N LYS A 263 -10.09 4.69 13.30
CA LYS A 263 -8.92 4.30 14.09
C LYS A 263 -7.59 4.55 13.37
N PHE A 264 -7.60 5.00 12.12
CA PHE A 264 -6.42 4.99 11.26
C PHE A 264 -5.22 5.72 11.86
N ILE A 265 -5.41 6.98 12.27
CA ILE A 265 -4.32 7.79 12.86
C ILE A 265 -3.87 7.19 14.19
N SER A 266 -4.81 6.79 15.06
CA SER A 266 -4.45 6.15 16.34
C SER A 266 -3.60 4.90 16.14
N ARG A 267 -3.89 4.09 15.11
CA ARG A 267 -3.13 2.87 14.82
C ARG A 267 -1.70 3.14 14.38
N ILE A 268 -1.48 4.18 13.57
CA ILE A 268 -0.12 4.57 13.18
C ILE A 268 0.67 5.04 14.40
N LEU A 269 0.03 5.80 15.29
CA LEU A 269 0.64 6.30 16.52
C LEU A 269 0.92 5.18 17.54
N ASP A 270 0.02 4.20 17.66
CA ASP A 270 0.12 3.07 18.60
C ASP A 270 1.01 1.93 18.09
N LEU A 271 1.46 2.00 16.83
CA LEU A 271 2.25 0.96 16.20
C LEU A 271 3.61 0.82 16.88
N PRO A 272 3.97 -0.36 17.42
CA PRO A 272 5.28 -0.56 18.02
C PRO A 272 6.39 -0.48 16.96
N THR A 273 7.40 0.35 17.19
CA THR A 273 8.54 0.48 16.28
C THR A 273 9.88 0.24 16.96
N LYS A 274 10.91 -0.05 16.17
CA LYS A 274 12.28 -0.25 16.65
C LYS A 274 12.89 1.03 17.23
N ASP A 275 12.52 2.18 16.66
CA ASP A 275 13.10 3.48 16.99
C ASP A 275 12.26 4.28 18.02
N GLY A 276 11.27 3.64 18.64
CA GLY A 276 10.47 4.15 19.75
C GLY A 276 8.97 4.29 19.46
N ASP A 277 8.22 4.76 20.46
CA ASP A 277 6.78 5.05 20.34
C ASP A 277 6.57 6.40 19.62
N ARG A 278 5.59 6.49 18.73
CA ARG A 278 5.24 7.74 18.02
C ARG A 278 4.39 8.70 18.86
N ARG A 279 3.89 8.28 20.01
CA ARG A 279 3.22 9.15 21.00
C ARG A 279 4.19 9.84 21.94
N GLU A 280 5.40 9.31 22.08
CA GLU A 280 6.43 9.84 22.98
C GLU A 280 7.59 10.43 22.18
N SER A 281 8.36 11.33 22.79
CA SER A 281 9.52 11.94 22.13
C SER A 281 10.57 10.87 21.78
N SER A 282 10.54 10.38 20.54
CA SER A 282 11.40 9.31 20.04
C SER A 282 11.87 9.60 18.61
N LYS A 283 12.83 8.82 18.11
CA LYS A 283 13.31 8.96 16.72
C LYS A 283 12.19 8.72 15.70
N ALA A 284 11.21 7.87 16.03
CA ALA A 284 10.05 7.61 15.20
C ALA A 284 9.08 8.82 15.12
N THR A 285 9.21 9.82 16.01
CA THR A 285 8.44 11.08 15.92
C THR A 285 9.05 12.12 14.98
N GLU A 286 10.32 11.97 14.59
CA GLU A 286 11.01 12.85 13.64
C GLU A 286 10.66 12.47 12.18
N GLN A 287 9.38 12.19 11.92
CA GLN A 287 8.85 11.74 10.64
C GLN A 287 7.73 12.68 10.20
N GLU A 288 7.66 12.97 8.90
CA GLU A 288 6.58 13.74 8.31
C GLU A 288 5.70 12.82 7.46
N CYS A 289 4.38 13.05 7.48
CA CYS A 289 3.42 12.30 6.68
C CYS A 289 2.48 13.26 5.97
N LEU A 290 2.45 13.19 4.64
CA LEU A 290 1.46 13.85 3.81
C LEU A 290 0.52 12.80 3.23
N LEU A 291 -0.77 12.97 3.48
CA LEU A 291 -1.81 12.08 2.97
C LEU A 291 -2.84 12.88 2.17
N THR A 292 -3.35 12.29 1.10
CA THR A 292 -4.56 12.74 0.40
C THR A 292 -5.72 11.84 0.79
N THR A 293 -6.92 12.40 0.84
CA THR A 293 -8.11 11.67 1.27
C THR A 293 -9.37 12.30 0.70
N HIS A 294 -10.31 11.45 0.27
CA HIS A 294 -11.70 11.83 0.02
C HIS A 294 -12.63 11.47 1.18
N SER A 295 -12.06 11.03 2.30
CA SER A 295 -12.76 10.56 3.49
C SER A 295 -12.79 11.66 4.57
N PRO A 296 -13.95 11.94 5.18
CA PRO A 296 -14.05 12.93 6.25
C PRO A 296 -13.44 12.44 7.58
N PHE A 297 -13.12 11.14 7.70
CA PHE A 297 -12.63 10.53 8.93
C PHE A 297 -11.19 10.94 9.28
N VAL A 298 -10.31 11.15 8.29
CA VAL A 298 -8.91 11.50 8.56
C VAL A 298 -8.77 12.97 9.00
N PRO A 299 -9.41 13.95 8.33
CA PRO A 299 -9.35 15.34 8.77
C PRO A 299 -9.88 15.58 10.19
N SER A 300 -10.80 14.73 10.71
CA SER A 300 -11.34 14.90 12.06
C SER A 300 -10.31 14.67 13.17
N ASP A 301 -9.23 13.94 12.88
CA ASP A 301 -8.11 13.69 13.79
C ASP A 301 -6.96 14.70 13.59
N MET A 302 -7.13 15.69 12.72
CA MET A 302 -6.11 16.69 12.41
C MET A 302 -6.56 18.09 12.79
N GLN A 303 -5.62 18.93 13.20
CA GLN A 303 -5.87 20.37 13.39
C GLN A 303 -6.02 21.05 12.01
N ARG A 304 -6.87 22.07 11.92
CA ARG A 304 -7.18 22.76 10.64
C ARG A 304 -5.94 23.30 9.92
N GLU A 305 -4.90 23.67 10.66
CA GLU A 305 -3.63 24.19 10.11
C GLU A 305 -2.88 23.11 9.31
N LYS A 306 -3.17 21.83 9.56
CA LYS A 306 -2.59 20.66 8.87
C LYS A 306 -3.49 20.12 7.76
N VAL A 307 -4.66 20.71 7.54
CA VAL A 307 -5.63 20.29 6.52
C VAL A 307 -5.64 21.29 5.38
N PHE A 308 -5.43 20.81 4.15
CA PHE A 308 -5.41 21.62 2.94
C PHE A 308 -6.49 21.14 1.97
N ILE A 309 -7.43 22.04 1.64
CA ILE A 309 -8.49 21.82 0.67
C ILE A 309 -8.00 22.36 -0.68
N PHE A 310 -8.02 21.50 -1.69
CA PHE A 310 -7.68 21.84 -3.06
C PHE A 310 -8.96 22.06 -3.86
N SER A 311 -9.09 23.22 -4.50
CA SER A 311 -10.18 23.53 -5.42
C SER A 311 -9.65 24.12 -6.72
N LYS A 312 -10.50 24.19 -7.74
CA LYS A 312 -10.21 24.92 -8.98
C LYS A 312 -11.09 26.14 -9.05
N ASN A 313 -10.50 27.31 -9.29
CA ASN A 313 -11.25 28.53 -9.50
C ASN A 313 -11.91 28.54 -10.90
N GLU A 314 -12.72 29.56 -11.18
CA GLU A 314 -13.41 29.72 -12.47
C GLU A 314 -12.45 29.86 -13.66
N THR A 315 -11.19 30.28 -13.43
CA THR A 315 -10.14 30.39 -14.45
C THR A 315 -9.36 29.08 -14.65
N GLY A 316 -9.67 28.03 -13.88
CA GLY A 316 -9.04 26.71 -13.97
C GLY A 316 -7.71 26.57 -13.22
N GLU A 317 -7.31 27.59 -12.46
CA GLU A 317 -6.13 27.57 -11.59
C GLU A 317 -6.44 26.85 -10.27
N ILE A 318 -5.43 26.18 -9.71
CA ILE A 318 -5.56 25.45 -8.45
C ILE A 318 -5.41 26.43 -7.30
N GLU A 319 -6.39 26.44 -6.41
CA GLU A 319 -6.38 27.20 -5.17
C GLU A 319 -6.28 26.24 -3.98
N VAL A 320 -5.51 26.62 -2.96
CA VAL A 320 -5.33 25.83 -1.74
C VAL A 320 -5.77 26.68 -0.55
N LYS A 321 -6.68 26.14 0.26
CA LYS A 321 -7.23 26.82 1.44
C LYS A 321 -7.22 25.88 2.64
N ASN A 322 -7.07 26.44 3.84
CA ASN A 322 -7.37 25.71 5.07
C ASN A 322 -8.88 25.78 5.37
N PRO A 323 -9.46 24.79 6.06
CA PRO A 323 -10.83 24.85 6.54
C PRO A 323 -11.06 26.07 7.46
N ASN A 324 -12.23 26.72 7.32
CA ASN A 324 -12.61 27.86 8.16
C ASN A 324 -12.92 27.45 9.63
N ILE A 325 -13.19 26.17 9.85
CA ILE A 325 -13.52 25.57 11.14
C ILE A 325 -12.32 24.83 11.73
N GLN A 326 -12.32 24.59 13.04
CA GLN A 326 -11.42 23.59 13.61
C GLN A 326 -11.90 22.20 13.19
N THR A 327 -11.03 21.41 12.57
CA THR A 327 -11.35 20.05 12.11
C THR A 327 -11.21 19.02 13.23
N PHE A 328 -10.25 19.23 14.14
CA PHE A 328 -9.97 18.30 15.23
C PHE A 328 -11.18 18.16 16.17
N GLY A 329 -11.72 16.94 16.29
CA GLY A 329 -12.84 16.62 17.18
C GLY A 329 -14.22 17.09 16.68
N THR A 330 -14.32 17.57 15.44
CA THR A 330 -15.58 18.00 14.83
C THR A 330 -16.35 16.82 14.24
N THR A 331 -17.69 16.94 14.15
CA THR A 331 -18.53 15.91 13.53
C THR A 331 -18.23 15.73 12.04
N PHE A 332 -18.38 14.50 11.54
CA PHE A 332 -18.12 14.19 10.14
C PHE A 332 -19.03 14.99 9.19
N ASP A 333 -20.29 15.23 9.55
CA ASP A 333 -21.22 16.04 8.77
C ASP A 333 -20.71 17.46 8.53
N THR A 334 -20.12 18.08 9.55
CA THR A 334 -19.55 19.43 9.42
C THR A 334 -18.29 19.41 8.54
N ILE A 335 -17.48 18.35 8.62
CA ILE A 335 -16.30 18.19 7.75
C ILE A 335 -16.73 17.97 6.30
N ILE A 336 -17.75 17.14 6.06
CA ILE A 336 -18.37 16.92 4.74
C ILE A 336 -18.86 18.25 4.17
N GLU A 337 -19.56 19.06 4.97
CA GLU A 337 -20.07 20.35 4.55
C GLU A 337 -18.97 21.37 4.23
N GLN A 338 -17.94 21.46 5.08
CA GLN A 338 -16.93 22.52 5.01
C GLN A 338 -15.75 22.17 4.10
N CYS A 339 -15.35 20.90 4.05
CA CYS A 339 -14.20 20.44 3.27
C CYS A 339 -14.60 19.88 1.90
N PHE A 340 -15.83 19.37 1.75
CA PHE A 340 -16.30 18.73 0.52
C PHE A 340 -17.52 19.42 -0.11
N GLU A 341 -17.99 20.54 0.46
CA GLU A 341 -19.09 21.38 -0.04
C GLU A 341 -20.42 20.63 -0.25
N VAL A 342 -20.63 19.50 0.44
CA VAL A 342 -21.88 18.72 0.34
C VAL A 342 -22.90 19.26 1.34
N ARG A 343 -23.97 19.90 0.84
CA ARG A 343 -25.04 20.52 1.66
C ARG A 343 -26.44 20.19 1.13
N PRO A 344 -27.33 19.58 1.94
CA PRO A 344 -27.05 18.90 3.22
C PRO A 344 -26.20 17.65 2.99
N PRO A 345 -25.55 17.06 4.02
CA PRO A 345 -24.78 15.83 3.91
C PRO A 345 -25.69 14.59 3.76
N ILE A 346 -26.64 14.65 2.83
CA ILE A 346 -27.57 13.59 2.48
C ILE A 346 -27.38 13.20 1.02
N SER A 347 -27.67 11.95 0.69
CA SER A 347 -27.64 11.48 -0.70
C SER A 347 -28.69 12.21 -1.55
N ASP A 348 -28.37 12.43 -2.83
CA ASP A 348 -29.26 13.16 -3.76
C ASP A 348 -30.65 12.55 -3.92
N VAL A 349 -30.77 11.21 -3.93
CA VAL A 349 -32.09 10.54 -4.04
C VAL A 349 -32.99 10.88 -2.84
N ALA A 350 -32.46 10.73 -1.63
CA ALA A 350 -33.19 11.10 -0.42
C ALA A 350 -33.51 12.59 -0.38
N ARG A 351 -32.59 13.44 -0.86
CA ARG A 351 -32.79 14.88 -0.97
C ARG A 351 -33.93 15.25 -1.91
N ASP A 352 -33.99 14.63 -3.09
CA ASP A 352 -35.04 14.87 -4.07
C ASP A 352 -36.40 14.40 -3.56
N GLU A 353 -36.43 13.26 -2.87
CA GLU A 353 -37.64 12.75 -2.22
C GLU A 353 -38.12 13.69 -1.11
N ILE A 354 -37.22 14.12 -0.22
CA ILE A 354 -37.52 15.11 0.82
C ILE A 354 -38.02 16.40 0.21
N LYS A 355 -37.40 16.87 -0.88
CA LYS A 355 -37.82 18.09 -1.59
C LYS A 355 -39.21 17.95 -2.17
N GLY A 356 -39.52 16.81 -2.80
CA GLY A 356 -40.88 16.52 -3.30
C GLY A 356 -41.92 16.51 -2.18
N LEU A 357 -41.62 15.89 -1.05
CA LEU A 357 -42.48 15.90 0.14
C LEU A 357 -42.62 17.31 0.75
N MET A 358 -41.54 18.11 0.71
CA MET A 358 -41.54 19.52 1.07
C MET A 358 -42.23 20.41 0.02
N GLU A 359 -42.67 19.92 -1.12
CA GLU A 359 -43.48 20.69 -2.07
C GLU A 359 -44.95 20.28 -2.00
N SER A 360 -45.23 19.10 -1.47
CA SER A 360 -46.60 18.61 -1.27
C SER A 360 -47.40 19.46 -0.26
N GLU A 361 -48.69 19.63 -0.55
CA GLU A 361 -49.67 20.28 0.31
C GLU A 361 -50.55 19.27 1.05
N ASN A 362 -50.48 17.98 0.70
CA ASN A 362 -51.33 16.94 1.27
C ASN A 362 -50.68 16.33 2.53
N PRO A 363 -51.30 16.48 3.72
CA PRO A 363 -50.76 15.93 4.97
C PRO A 363 -50.60 14.40 4.97
N LYS A 364 -51.40 13.67 4.17
CA LYS A 364 -51.31 12.20 4.10
C LYS A 364 -50.04 11.76 3.37
N ASP A 365 -49.74 12.38 2.23
CA ASP A 365 -48.57 12.06 1.41
C ASP A 365 -47.26 12.33 2.17
N ILE A 366 -47.22 13.45 2.93
CA ILE A 366 -46.08 13.77 3.80
C ILE A 366 -45.93 12.72 4.91
N ARG A 367 -47.04 12.31 5.55
CA ARG A 367 -47.00 11.34 6.64
C ARG A 367 -46.56 9.96 6.17
N GLU A 368 -47.01 9.52 5.00
CA GLU A 368 -46.62 8.24 4.40
C GLU A 368 -45.17 8.28 3.94
N GLY A 369 -44.73 9.33 3.24
CA GLY A 369 -43.34 9.50 2.82
C GLY A 369 -42.36 9.55 4.00
N MET A 370 -42.74 10.20 5.10
CA MET A 370 -41.93 10.23 6.33
C MET A 370 -41.68 8.86 6.98
N GLN A 371 -42.51 7.85 6.71
CA GLN A 371 -42.29 6.49 7.24
C GLN A 371 -41.12 5.78 6.54
N HIS A 372 -40.82 6.18 5.30
CA HIS A 372 -39.72 5.63 4.51
C HIS A 372 -38.38 6.34 4.78
N LEU A 373 -38.40 7.50 5.44
CA LEU A 373 -37.22 8.28 5.78
C LEU A 373 -36.62 7.87 7.14
N GLY A 374 -35.29 7.73 7.18
CA GLY A 374 -34.52 7.59 8.41
C GLY A 374 -34.54 8.85 9.29
N ASP A 375 -34.10 8.76 10.53
CA ASP A 375 -34.07 9.90 11.44
C ASP A 375 -32.99 10.91 11.01
N SER A 376 -33.42 12.09 10.59
CA SER A 376 -32.55 13.17 10.12
C SER A 376 -33.12 14.54 10.50
N VAL A 377 -32.30 15.58 10.37
CA VAL A 377 -32.73 16.98 10.59
C VAL A 377 -33.81 17.37 9.59
N GLU A 378 -33.71 16.91 8.35
CA GLU A 378 -34.68 17.14 7.27
C GLU A 378 -36.03 16.49 7.56
N LYS A 379 -36.03 15.27 8.12
CA LYS A 379 -37.28 14.62 8.58
C LYS A 379 -37.93 15.41 9.72
N ALA A 380 -37.15 16.03 10.60
CA ALA A 380 -37.70 16.91 11.63
C ALA A 380 -38.36 18.17 11.03
N PHE A 381 -37.78 18.75 9.98
CA PHE A 381 -38.40 19.86 9.24
C PHE A 381 -39.70 19.43 8.53
N LEU A 382 -39.74 18.24 7.93
CA LEU A 382 -40.98 17.66 7.38
C LEU A 382 -42.05 17.49 8.47
N ALA A 383 -41.66 17.04 9.67
CA ALA A 383 -42.57 16.90 10.81
C ALA A 383 -43.14 18.25 11.29
N ASP A 384 -42.35 19.32 11.26
CA ASP A 384 -42.82 20.66 11.58
C ASP A 384 -43.78 21.18 10.49
N ARG A 385 -43.44 21.02 9.21
CA ARG A 385 -44.31 21.36 8.08
C ARG A 385 -45.65 20.61 8.14
N LEU A 386 -45.64 19.32 8.43
CA LEU A 386 -46.85 18.53 8.61
C LEU A 386 -47.73 19.11 9.74
N ARG A 387 -47.13 19.49 10.87
CA ARG A 387 -47.83 20.15 11.98
C ARG A 387 -48.43 21.50 11.57
N GLN A 388 -47.71 22.30 10.77
CA GLN A 388 -48.21 23.57 10.25
C GLN A 388 -49.40 23.38 9.29
N LEU A 389 -49.33 22.40 8.38
CA LEU A 389 -50.42 22.08 7.46
C LEU A 389 -51.65 21.56 8.23
N MET A 390 -51.48 20.67 9.21
CA MET A 390 -52.60 20.20 10.05
C MET A 390 -53.28 21.36 10.80
N LYS A 391 -52.50 22.30 11.36
CA LYS A 391 -53.05 23.52 11.99
C LYS A 391 -53.79 24.43 10.99
N LYS A 392 -53.32 24.54 9.75
CA LYS A 392 -53.93 25.38 8.71
C LYS A 392 -55.24 24.80 8.16
N TYR A 393 -55.35 23.47 8.10
CA TYR A 393 -56.56 22.77 7.63
C TYR A 393 -57.55 22.39 8.75
N GLY A 394 -57.32 22.83 9.99
CA GLY A 394 -58.30 22.71 11.08
C GLY A 394 -58.64 21.27 11.47
N VAL A 395 -57.62 20.42 11.66
CA VAL A 395 -57.75 19.10 12.29
C VAL A 395 -56.91 19.03 13.55
#